data_AF-A0A7J2GZ08-F1
#
_entry.id   AF-A0A7J2GZ08-F1
#
_cell.length_a   1.000
_cell.length_b   1.000
_cell.length_c   1.000
_cell.angle_alpha   90.00
_cell.angle_beta   90.00
_cell.angle_gamma   90.00
#
_symmetry.space_group_name_H-M   'P 1'
#
loop_
_entity.id
_entity.type
_entity.pdbx_description
1 polymer ?
#
loop_
_entity_poly.entity_id
_entity_poly.type
_entity_poly.pdbx_seq_one_letter_code
_entity_poly.pdbx_strand_id
1 'polypeptide(L)'
;MKVTLSVIKADVGGFVGHSGSHPEILELARKELEKARKKGLLIDYYVTACGDDLQLIMTHKRGENDERIHKLAWDTFVKATKLAKKLKLYGGGQDLLKSTFSGNIKGMGPGVAEMEFEERPSEPVVVFMADKTEPGAWNYPLYKMFADPFNTPGLVID
;
A
#
# COMPACT_ATOMS: atom_id res chain seq x y z
N MET A 1 13.39 -15.06 11.10
CA MET A 1 13.97 -14.52 9.84
C MET A 1 13.46 -13.11 9.74
N LYS A 2 14.34 -12.10 9.59
CA LYS A 2 13.86 -10.73 9.38
C LYS A 2 13.12 -10.60 8.05
N VAL A 3 11.93 -10.03 8.13
CA VAL A 3 11.07 -9.70 7.00
C VAL A 3 10.47 -8.32 7.23
N THR A 4 10.26 -7.59 6.15
CA THR A 4 9.55 -6.32 6.13
C THR A 4 8.26 -6.50 5.35
N LEU A 5 7.14 -6.08 5.94
CA LEU A 5 5.86 -5.94 5.27
C LEU A 5 5.62 -4.45 4.99
N SER A 6 5.52 -4.08 3.71
CA SER A 6 5.24 -2.72 3.29
C SER A 6 3.95 -2.65 2.49
N VAL A 7 3.04 -1.78 2.92
CA VAL A 7 1.79 -1.45 2.24
C VAL A 7 1.91 -0.01 1.75
N ILE A 8 2.01 0.15 0.44
CA ILE A 8 2.14 1.46 -0.21
C ILE A 8 0.95 1.66 -1.14
N LYS A 9 0.26 2.79 -1.00
CA LYS A 9 -1.00 3.09 -1.71
C LYS A 9 -1.00 4.44 -2.39
N ALA A 10 -1.74 4.58 -3.48
CA ALA A 10 -2.01 5.86 -4.13
C ALA A 10 -3.30 5.81 -4.98
N ASP A 11 -4.03 6.92 -5.04
CA ASP A 11 -4.99 7.19 -6.11
C ASP A 11 -4.25 7.65 -7.38
N VAL A 12 -4.35 6.84 -8.43
CA VAL A 12 -3.75 7.09 -9.74
C VAL A 12 -4.79 7.36 -10.83
N GLY A 13 -6.08 7.33 -10.47
CA GLY A 13 -7.23 7.59 -11.33
C GLY A 13 -8.38 6.59 -11.11
N GLY A 14 -9.60 7.11 -10.94
CA GLY A 14 -10.79 6.34 -10.59
C GLY A 14 -11.74 5.99 -11.74
N PHE A 15 -12.55 4.95 -11.53
CA PHE A 15 -13.44 4.30 -12.49
C PHE A 15 -14.73 3.78 -11.81
N VAL A 16 -15.90 4.41 -11.99
CA VAL A 16 -16.14 5.77 -12.52
C VAL A 16 -16.04 6.82 -11.43
N GLY A 17 -15.57 8.03 -11.77
CA GLY A 17 -15.35 9.08 -10.76
C GLY A 17 -14.40 8.59 -9.65
N HIS A 18 -14.77 8.81 -8.40
CA HIS A 18 -14.02 8.40 -7.20
C HIS A 18 -14.58 7.12 -6.54
N SER A 19 -15.02 6.14 -7.34
CA SER A 19 -15.73 4.96 -6.82
C SER A 19 -14.93 3.66 -6.82
N GLY A 20 -13.91 3.54 -7.67
CA GLY A 20 -13.23 2.27 -7.93
C GLY A 20 -11.95 2.43 -8.73
N SER A 21 -11.11 1.40 -8.79
CA SER A 21 -9.92 1.36 -9.64
C SER A 21 -10.17 0.50 -10.88
N HIS A 22 -9.71 0.96 -12.05
CA HIS A 22 -9.90 0.23 -13.31
C HIS A 22 -9.10 -1.09 -13.31
N PRO A 23 -9.66 -2.25 -13.75
CA PRO A 23 -8.96 -3.54 -13.70
C PRO A 23 -7.58 -3.56 -14.40
N GLU A 24 -7.43 -2.82 -15.51
CA GLU A 24 -6.12 -2.70 -16.19
C GLU A 24 -5.06 -1.98 -15.35
N ILE A 25 -5.45 -1.11 -14.41
CA ILE A 25 -4.52 -0.47 -13.47
C ILE A 25 -3.97 -1.52 -12.50
N LEU A 26 -4.84 -2.35 -11.92
CA LEU A 26 -4.45 -3.45 -11.04
C LEU A 26 -3.52 -4.43 -11.79
N GLU A 27 -3.85 -4.76 -13.03
CA GLU A 27 -3.07 -5.69 -13.83
C GLU A 27 -1.69 -5.14 -14.21
N LEU A 28 -1.60 -3.84 -14.52
CA LEU A 28 -0.32 -3.17 -14.73
C LEU A 28 0.53 -3.24 -13.45
N ALA A 29 -0.04 -2.94 -12.29
CA ALA A 29 0.67 -3.00 -11.02
C ALA A 29 1.15 -4.41 -10.69
N ARG A 30 0.31 -5.45 -10.90
CA ARG A 30 0.71 -6.85 -10.74
C ARG A 30 1.91 -7.21 -11.61
N LYS A 31 1.90 -6.80 -12.88
CA LYS A 31 3.01 -7.05 -13.82
C LYS A 31 4.31 -6.38 -13.37
N GLU A 32 4.25 -5.19 -12.80
CA GLU A 32 5.44 -4.49 -12.31
C GLU A 32 6.01 -5.13 -11.03
N LEU A 33 5.15 -5.52 -10.07
CA LEU A 33 5.60 -6.23 -8.87
C LEU A 33 6.11 -7.65 -9.17
N GLU A 34 5.51 -8.35 -10.13
CA GLU A 34 6.01 -9.66 -10.59
C GLU A 34 7.43 -9.57 -11.16
N LYS A 35 7.73 -8.50 -11.92
CA LYS A 35 9.09 -8.26 -12.40
C LYS A 35 10.06 -8.02 -11.24
N ALA A 36 9.64 -7.31 -10.20
CA ALA A 36 10.46 -7.05 -9.03
C ALA A 36 10.71 -8.33 -8.21
N ARG A 37 9.68 -9.17 -8.04
CA ARG A 37 9.77 -10.51 -7.43
C ARG A 37 10.75 -11.40 -8.19
N LYS A 38 10.61 -11.53 -9.52
CA LYS A 38 11.52 -12.30 -10.37
C LYS A 38 12.98 -11.83 -10.32
N LYS A 39 13.20 -10.53 -10.06
CA LYS A 39 14.53 -9.94 -9.89
C LYS A 39 15.08 -10.10 -8.47
N GLY A 40 14.33 -10.71 -7.55
CA GLY A 40 14.72 -10.89 -6.15
C GLY A 40 14.66 -9.63 -5.31
N LEU A 41 14.00 -8.56 -5.78
CA LEU A 41 13.80 -7.35 -4.99
C LEU A 41 12.70 -7.55 -3.93
N LEU A 42 11.66 -8.32 -4.27
CA LEU A 42 10.57 -8.73 -3.38
C LEU A 42 10.65 -10.23 -3.12
N ILE A 43 10.20 -10.66 -1.94
CA ILE A 43 9.90 -12.06 -1.65
C ILE A 43 8.57 -12.41 -2.33
N ASP A 44 7.52 -11.64 -2.01
CA ASP A 44 6.19 -11.81 -2.57
C ASP A 44 5.40 -10.49 -2.58
N TYR A 45 4.21 -10.50 -3.18
CA TYR A 45 3.35 -9.33 -3.24
C TYR A 45 1.86 -9.68 -3.42
N TYR A 46 1.00 -8.72 -3.12
CA TYR A 46 -0.42 -8.73 -3.47
C TYR A 46 -0.86 -7.34 -3.94
N VAL A 47 -1.76 -7.30 -4.93
CA VAL A 47 -2.29 -6.06 -5.51
C VAL A 47 -3.82 -6.07 -5.47
N THR A 48 -4.39 -5.03 -4.87
CA THR A 48 -5.82 -4.81 -4.76
C THR A 48 -6.15 -3.32 -4.79
N ALA A 49 -7.41 -2.97 -4.58
CA ALA A 49 -7.86 -1.61 -4.35
C ALA A 49 -8.91 -1.55 -3.24
N CYS A 50 -9.03 -0.38 -2.61
CA CYS A 50 -10.18 0.01 -1.79
C CYS A 50 -10.70 1.31 -2.39
N GLY A 51 -11.89 1.30 -3.00
CA GLY A 51 -12.34 2.41 -3.82
C GLY A 51 -11.38 2.70 -4.99
N ASP A 52 -11.02 3.97 -5.19
CA ASP A 52 -10.08 4.44 -6.22
C ASP A 52 -8.61 4.31 -5.83
N ASP A 53 -8.31 3.93 -4.60
CA ASP A 53 -6.94 3.74 -4.12
C ASP A 53 -6.35 2.39 -4.55
N LEU A 54 -5.29 2.44 -5.36
CA LEU A 54 -4.46 1.28 -5.69
C LEU A 54 -3.56 0.91 -4.52
N GLN A 55 -3.53 -0.37 -4.17
CA GLN A 55 -2.82 -0.91 -3.00
C GLN A 55 -1.72 -1.88 -3.45
N LEU A 56 -0.48 -1.61 -3.05
CA LEU A 56 0.69 -2.46 -3.27
C LEU A 56 1.15 -3.03 -1.93
N ILE A 57 0.84 -4.31 -1.69
CA ILE A 57 1.26 -5.03 -0.47
C ILE A 57 2.48 -5.87 -0.85
N MET A 58 3.60 -5.67 -0.17
CA MET A 58 4.89 -6.24 -0.54
C MET A 58 5.61 -6.82 0.67
N THR A 59 6.26 -7.97 0.51
CA THR A 59 7.19 -8.52 1.50
C THR A 59 8.61 -8.54 0.95
N HIS A 60 9.59 -8.16 1.76
CA HIS A 60 11.01 -8.10 1.38
C HIS A 60 11.94 -8.17 2.61
N LYS A 61 13.26 -8.12 2.40
CA LYS A 61 14.29 -8.13 3.47
C LYS A 61 15.14 -6.87 3.48
N ARG A 62 14.50 -5.71 3.31
CA ARG A 62 15.21 -4.45 3.05
C ARG A 62 15.05 -3.39 4.15
N GLY A 63 14.29 -3.69 5.19
CA GLY A 63 13.94 -2.74 6.23
C GLY A 63 12.92 -1.70 5.77
N GLU A 64 12.43 -0.93 6.73
CA GLU A 64 11.53 0.19 6.50
C GLU A 64 12.24 1.36 5.80
N ASN A 65 11.49 2.15 5.04
CA ASN A 65 11.98 3.31 4.29
C ASN A 65 13.06 2.98 3.25
N ASP A 66 13.15 1.73 2.78
CA ASP A 66 14.13 1.35 1.76
C ASP A 66 13.85 2.05 0.43
N GLU A 67 14.84 2.80 -0.06
CA GLU A 67 14.73 3.60 -1.27
C GLU A 67 14.27 2.77 -2.48
N ARG A 68 14.74 1.53 -2.63
CA ARG A 68 14.43 0.71 -3.81
C ARG A 68 12.99 0.22 -3.79
N ILE A 69 12.43 -0.09 -2.62
CA ILE A 69 11.02 -0.47 -2.46
C ILE A 69 10.11 0.73 -2.72
N HIS A 70 10.42 1.88 -2.15
CA HIS A 70 9.64 3.09 -2.39
C HIS A 70 9.75 3.54 -3.85
N LYS A 71 10.91 3.38 -4.48
CA LYS A 71 11.12 3.67 -5.91
C LYS A 71 10.32 2.72 -6.80
N LEU A 72 10.27 1.42 -6.46
CA LEU A 72 9.42 0.44 -7.16
C LEU A 72 7.95 0.85 -7.13
N ALA A 73 7.42 1.20 -5.94
CA ALA A 73 6.04 1.64 -5.81
C ALA A 73 5.79 2.94 -6.60
N TRP A 74 6.67 3.94 -6.47
CA TRP A 74 6.58 5.20 -7.20
C TRP A 74 6.55 5.00 -8.72
N ASP A 75 7.50 4.24 -9.25
CA ASP A 75 7.59 3.99 -10.69
C ASP A 75 6.37 3.20 -11.20
N THR A 76 5.80 2.33 -10.36
CA THR A 76 4.55 1.63 -10.64
C THR A 76 3.37 2.60 -10.72
N PHE A 77 3.22 3.51 -9.75
CA PHE A 77 2.19 4.54 -9.79
C PHE A 77 2.33 5.48 -10.97
N VAL A 78 3.55 5.90 -11.32
CA VAL A 78 3.80 6.74 -12.51
C VAL A 78 3.35 6.03 -13.80
N LYS A 79 3.62 4.73 -13.94
CA LYS A 79 3.15 3.93 -15.08
C LYS A 79 1.62 3.78 -15.07
N ALA A 80 1.04 3.52 -13.91
CA ALA A 80 -0.41 3.43 -13.74
C ALA A 80 -1.11 4.75 -14.12
N THR A 81 -0.58 5.90 -13.71
CA THR A 81 -1.09 7.22 -14.09
C THR A 81 -1.00 7.48 -15.59
N LYS A 82 0.07 7.04 -16.27
CA LYS A 82 0.14 7.12 -17.74
C LYS A 82 -0.99 6.32 -18.39
N LEU A 83 -1.29 5.13 -17.87
CA LEU A 83 -2.41 4.31 -18.34
C LEU A 83 -3.77 4.96 -18.02
N ALA A 84 -3.95 5.47 -16.80
CA ALA A 84 -5.17 6.18 -16.39
C ALA A 84 -5.46 7.38 -17.31
N LYS A 85 -4.43 8.17 -17.64
CA LYS A 85 -4.54 9.29 -18.60
C LYS A 85 -4.90 8.81 -20.01
N LYS A 86 -4.32 7.71 -20.48
CA LYS A 86 -4.66 7.10 -21.78
C LYS A 86 -6.13 6.66 -21.83
N LEU A 87 -6.61 6.05 -20.76
CA LEU A 87 -7.99 5.59 -20.60
C LEU A 87 -8.97 6.72 -20.23
N LYS A 88 -8.47 7.95 -20.01
CA LYS A 88 -9.23 9.14 -19.56
C LYS A 88 -10.02 8.87 -18.26
N LEU A 89 -9.40 8.14 -17.34
CA LEU A 89 -9.96 7.93 -16.00
C LEU A 89 -10.04 9.26 -15.23
N TYR A 90 -10.98 9.35 -14.31
CA TYR A 90 -11.16 10.55 -13.50
C TYR A 90 -9.98 10.71 -12.55
N GLY A 91 -9.45 11.93 -12.36
CA GLY A 91 -8.34 12.16 -11.43
C GLY A 91 -7.01 11.47 -11.82
N GLY A 92 -6.72 11.30 -13.11
CA GLY A 92 -5.50 10.59 -13.57
C GLY A 92 -4.19 11.16 -12.99
N GLY A 93 -3.67 10.52 -11.95
CA GLY A 93 -2.48 10.92 -11.18
C GLY A 93 -2.74 11.80 -9.97
N GLN A 94 -3.91 11.68 -9.33
CA GLN A 94 -4.36 12.48 -8.21
C GLN A 94 -3.34 12.60 -7.07
N ASP A 95 -2.77 11.48 -6.63
CA ASP A 95 -1.85 11.45 -5.48
C ASP A 95 -0.38 11.67 -5.86
N LEU A 96 -0.04 11.92 -7.13
CA LEU A 96 1.35 12.16 -7.55
C LEU A 96 1.66 13.67 -7.48
N LEU A 97 1.80 14.18 -6.25
CA LEU A 97 1.92 15.62 -5.96
C LEU A 97 3.29 16.21 -6.35
N LYS A 98 4.29 15.37 -6.58
CA LYS A 98 5.64 15.77 -7.03
C LYS A 98 5.98 15.12 -8.36
N SER A 99 6.77 15.81 -9.17
CA SER A 99 7.23 15.33 -10.48
C SER A 99 8.43 14.37 -10.41
N THR A 100 9.19 14.42 -9.31
CA THR A 100 10.46 13.68 -9.15
C THR A 100 10.53 12.99 -7.79
N PHE A 101 10.96 11.72 -7.80
CA PHE A 101 11.17 10.89 -6.61
C PHE A 101 12.32 11.43 -5.74
N SER A 102 12.11 11.52 -4.43
CA SER A 102 13.09 12.07 -3.47
C SER A 102 13.43 11.09 -2.35
N GLY A 103 14.04 9.95 -2.70
CA GLY A 103 14.57 8.94 -1.77
C GLY A 103 13.50 8.06 -1.10
N ASN A 104 12.42 8.65 -0.59
CA ASN A 104 11.23 7.93 -0.13
C ASN A 104 9.94 8.64 -0.57
N ILE A 105 8.82 7.93 -0.43
CA ILE A 105 7.49 8.39 -0.87
C ILE A 105 6.79 9.32 0.15
N LYS A 106 7.26 9.41 1.39
CA LYS A 106 6.59 10.17 2.44
C LYS A 106 6.59 11.66 2.06
N GLY A 107 5.42 12.29 2.12
CA GLY A 107 5.23 13.68 1.68
C GLY A 107 5.26 13.90 0.16
N MET A 108 5.19 12.83 -0.63
CA MET A 108 5.02 12.89 -2.10
C MET A 108 3.56 12.67 -2.56
N GLY A 109 2.68 12.32 -1.63
CA GLY A 109 1.27 12.02 -1.86
C GLY A 109 0.87 10.58 -1.50
N PRO A 110 1.56 9.52 -1.99
CA PRO A 110 1.19 8.14 -1.65
C PRO A 110 1.32 7.85 -0.15
N GLY A 111 0.40 7.03 0.37
CA GLY A 111 0.38 6.57 1.76
C GLY A 111 1.29 5.36 1.97
N VAL A 112 1.86 5.25 3.17
CA VAL A 112 2.78 4.15 3.52
C VAL A 112 2.49 3.66 4.94
N ALA A 113 2.37 2.34 5.10
CA ALA A 113 2.40 1.65 6.38
C ALA A 113 3.35 0.45 6.27
N GLU A 114 4.34 0.36 7.14
CA GLU A 114 5.43 -0.60 7.04
C GLU A 114 5.95 -1.00 8.42
N MET A 115 6.40 -2.25 8.53
CA MET A 115 7.04 -2.78 9.73
C MET A 115 8.09 -3.84 9.38
N GLU A 116 9.26 -3.76 10.00
CA GLU A 116 10.27 -4.83 9.99
C GLU A 116 10.22 -5.64 11.29
N PHE A 117 10.18 -6.97 11.18
CA PHE A 117 10.09 -7.87 12.34
C PHE A 117 10.76 -9.21 12.07
N GLU A 118 11.07 -9.95 13.14
CA GLU A 118 11.44 -11.36 13.06
C GLU A 118 10.17 -12.21 12.93
N GLU A 119 10.03 -12.91 11.80
CA GLU A 119 8.89 -13.80 11.57
C GLU A 119 8.80 -14.88 12.67
N ARG A 120 7.62 -14.98 13.30
CA ARG A 120 7.29 -16.00 14.31
C ARG A 120 7.14 -17.39 13.68
N PRO A 121 7.04 -18.48 14.47
CA PRO A 121 6.72 -19.81 13.94
C PRO A 121 5.43 -19.86 13.10
N SER A 122 4.48 -18.99 13.43
CA SER A 122 3.30 -18.69 12.61
C SER A 122 3.06 -17.19 12.68
N GLU A 123 2.97 -16.53 11.52
CA GLU A 123 2.89 -15.07 11.41
C GLU A 123 1.59 -14.61 10.75
N PRO A 124 0.45 -14.64 11.46
CA PRO A 124 -0.80 -14.10 10.95
C PRO A 124 -0.76 -12.57 10.95
N VAL A 125 -1.11 -11.97 9.81
CA VAL A 125 -1.21 -10.51 9.62
C VAL A 125 -2.54 -10.13 8.99
N VAL A 126 -3.06 -8.95 9.33
CA VAL A 126 -4.26 -8.36 8.72
C VAL A 126 -3.90 -6.97 8.22
N VAL A 127 -4.20 -6.69 6.94
CA VAL A 127 -3.99 -5.39 6.31
C VAL A 127 -5.34 -4.72 6.10
N PHE A 128 -5.55 -3.59 6.76
CA PHE A 128 -6.74 -2.75 6.56
C PHE A 128 -6.43 -1.63 5.56
N MET A 129 -7.40 -1.39 4.67
CA MET A 129 -7.35 -0.32 3.66
C MET A 129 -8.72 0.36 3.71
N ALA A 130 -8.74 1.69 3.69
CA ALA A 130 -9.97 2.48 3.65
C ALA A 130 -9.86 3.58 2.60
N ASP A 131 -11.01 3.94 2.07
CA ASP A 131 -11.22 5.03 1.12
C ASP A 131 -12.24 6.03 1.70
N LYS A 132 -12.17 7.29 1.25
CA LYS A 132 -13.06 8.39 1.66
C LYS A 132 -13.03 8.72 3.15
N THR A 133 -11.88 8.51 3.78
CA THR A 133 -11.62 8.88 5.16
C THR A 133 -10.16 9.29 5.34
N GLU A 134 -9.79 9.70 6.56
CA GLU A 134 -8.44 10.13 6.90
C GLU A 134 -7.75 9.12 7.84
N PRO A 135 -6.42 9.20 8.04
CA PRO A 135 -5.70 8.26 8.92
C PRO A 135 -6.28 8.17 10.35
N GLY A 136 -6.85 9.27 10.86
CA GLY A 136 -7.48 9.33 12.18
C GLY A 136 -8.69 8.39 12.35
N ALA A 137 -9.29 7.91 11.26
CA ALA A 137 -10.37 6.92 11.30
C ALA A 137 -9.96 5.62 12.01
N TRP A 138 -8.65 5.33 12.06
CA TRP A 138 -8.10 4.16 12.74
C TRP A 138 -7.87 4.37 14.24
N ASN A 139 -7.92 5.60 14.75
CA ASN A 139 -7.63 5.87 16.17
C ASN A 139 -8.57 5.09 17.10
N TYR A 140 -9.88 5.11 16.84
CA TYR A 140 -10.86 4.41 17.67
C TYR A 140 -10.79 2.88 17.53
N PRO A 141 -10.73 2.29 16.31
CA PRO A 141 -10.48 0.86 16.14
C PRO A 141 -9.19 0.38 16.82
N LEU A 142 -8.07 1.08 16.64
CA LEU A 142 -6.78 0.70 17.24
C LEU A 142 -6.83 0.80 18.77
N TYR A 143 -7.42 1.86 19.32
CA TYR A 143 -7.65 1.96 20.77
C TYR A 143 -8.41 0.75 21.30
N LYS A 144 -9.52 0.38 20.63
CA LYS A 144 -10.29 -0.79 21.05
C LYS A 144 -9.50 -2.09 20.95
N MET A 145 -8.76 -2.29 19.86
CA MET A 145 -7.97 -3.51 19.65
C MET A 145 -6.88 -3.69 20.70
N PHE A 146 -6.24 -2.62 21.16
CA PHE A 146 -5.02 -2.72 21.98
C PHE A 146 -5.16 -2.22 23.42
N ALA A 147 -6.26 -1.56 23.80
CA ALA A 147 -6.40 -0.97 25.13
C ALA A 147 -7.80 -1.12 25.77
N ASP A 148 -8.82 -1.55 25.03
CA ASP A 148 -10.17 -1.73 25.58
C ASP A 148 -10.43 -3.19 25.99
N PRO A 149 -10.52 -3.51 27.29
CA PRO A 149 -10.78 -4.88 27.74
C PRO A 149 -12.19 -5.39 27.37
N PHE A 150 -13.13 -4.50 27.01
CA PHE A 150 -14.44 -4.90 26.50
C PHE A 150 -14.40 -5.34 25.03
N ASN A 151 -13.33 -4.99 24.31
CA ASN A 151 -13.11 -5.40 22.93
C ASN A 151 -12.11 -6.55 22.83
N THR A 152 -10.98 -6.44 23.55
CA THR A 152 -9.89 -7.42 23.51
C THR A 152 -9.78 -8.09 24.88
N PRO A 153 -10.51 -9.20 25.11
CA PRO A 153 -10.57 -9.84 26.42
C PRO A 153 -9.22 -10.37 26.91
N GLY A 154 -8.27 -10.65 25.99
CA GLY A 154 -6.89 -11.05 26.33
C GLY A 154 -6.18 -10.06 27.27
N LEU A 155 -6.54 -8.77 27.27
CA LEU A 155 -6.01 -7.79 28.23
C LEU A 155 -6.34 -8.11 29.70
N VAL A 156 -7.32 -8.98 29.94
CA VAL A 156 -7.77 -9.41 31.27
C VAL A 156 -7.38 -10.86 31.56
N ILE A 157 -7.34 -11.73 30.55
CA ILE A 157 -7.31 -13.19 30.75
C ILE A 157 -6.13 -13.93 30.11
N ASP A 158 -5.22 -13.24 29.42
CA ASP A 158 -4.01 -13.83 28.78
C ASP A 158 -2.73 -13.15 29.32
#